data_AF-A0A397G5A4-F1
#
_entry.id   AF-A0A397G5A4-F1
#
_cell.length_a   1.000
_cell.length_b   1.000
_cell.length_c   1.000
_cell.angle_alpha   90.00
_cell.angle_beta   90.00
_cell.angle_gamma   90.00
#
_symmetry.space_group_name_H-M   'P 1'
#
loop_
_entity.id
_entity.type
_entity.pdbx_description
1 polymer ?
#
loop_
_entity_poly.entity_id
_entity_poly.type
_entity_poly.pdbx_seq_one_letter_code
_entity_poly.pdbx_strand_id
1 'polypeptide(L)'
;MLRLPLLLLYASSLWNCAIAVDVPTEVAVTLTTSELFDLGDGSCDKAGRISTIDAHLAECVKLINAALTAYHNWQDDAAYRKMFATWLSMEFDEFEDPVEVDEFFTDRWSTIETRLAGVALFLSGGGLVNAKSSDKPSLFCSDDFAVQKTWETTARDGSGEEMVRKRDDEGNIVETYTIADVYPKIKLLQETGEIDEDEDASKIMPYWVDYLKGYDFSAVGTEKICTKDALYGWTSRADDSPSTEAGNLDGFTFASFNRHILLCPLTFSPPSQYHGTATLAELVTSAVYPVANARILPEAYSTISCTLYHELFHLVDSAGTDSDSGLYGSLIILDASFTAKKASVVNAPEPYVFFSLASYLYQNAPSGSSAVAFIPPNGWQTL
;
A
#
# COMPACT_ATOMS: atom_id res chain seq x y z
N MET A 1 1.96 -63.88 -24.29
CA MET A 1 1.12 -63.33 -23.22
C MET A 1 1.99 -62.49 -22.30
N LEU A 2 2.08 -61.18 -22.54
CA LEU A 2 2.65 -60.21 -21.60
C LEU A 2 1.53 -59.19 -21.31
N ARG A 3 1.18 -59.02 -20.04
CA ARG A 3 0.25 -57.97 -19.58
C ARG A 3 1.08 -56.77 -19.14
N LEU A 4 0.88 -55.64 -19.81
CA LEU A 4 1.36 -54.32 -19.40
C LEU A 4 0.36 -53.73 -18.39
N PRO A 5 0.78 -53.17 -17.23
CA PRO A 5 -0.11 -52.36 -16.43
C PRO A 5 -0.10 -50.91 -16.97
N LEU A 6 -1.31 -50.43 -17.27
CA LEU A 6 -1.60 -49.06 -17.65
C LEU A 6 -1.46 -48.19 -16.38
N LEU A 7 -0.42 -47.35 -16.31
CA LEU A 7 -0.32 -46.29 -15.30
C LEU A 7 -1.29 -45.18 -15.69
N LEU A 8 -2.37 -45.01 -14.93
CA LEU A 8 -3.17 -43.78 -14.96
C LEU A 8 -2.35 -42.65 -14.33
N LEU A 9 -1.89 -41.71 -15.15
CA LEU A 9 -1.48 -40.38 -14.71
C LEU A 9 -2.75 -39.62 -14.30
N TYR A 10 -3.00 -39.52 -12.99
CA TYR A 10 -3.93 -38.53 -12.44
C TYR A 10 -3.31 -37.15 -12.63
N ALA A 11 -3.71 -36.46 -13.69
CA ALA A 11 -3.52 -35.03 -13.81
C ALA A 11 -4.45 -34.35 -12.79
N SER A 12 -3.94 -34.06 -11.60
CA SER A 12 -4.57 -33.14 -10.67
C SER A 12 -4.37 -31.72 -11.22
N SER A 13 -5.21 -31.33 -12.18
CA SER A 13 -5.47 -29.92 -12.45
C SER A 13 -6.25 -29.40 -11.25
N LEU A 14 -5.51 -28.91 -10.23
CA LEU A 14 -6.06 -28.05 -9.20
C LEU A 14 -6.55 -26.79 -9.92
N TRP A 15 -7.83 -26.81 -10.29
CA TRP A 15 -8.55 -25.59 -10.61
C TRP A 15 -8.56 -24.80 -9.31
N ASN A 16 -7.67 -23.82 -9.20
CA ASN A 16 -7.84 -22.72 -8.28
C ASN A 16 -9.14 -22.01 -8.73
N CYS A 17 -10.28 -22.45 -8.21
CA CYS A 17 -11.45 -21.59 -8.19
C CYS A 17 -11.02 -20.35 -7.42
N ALA A 18 -10.79 -19.25 -8.14
CA ALA A 18 -10.66 -17.94 -7.55
C ALA A 18 -11.87 -17.77 -6.63
N ILE A 19 -11.63 -17.73 -5.32
CA ILE A 19 -12.66 -17.44 -4.35
C ILE A 19 -13.00 -15.98 -4.60
N ALA A 20 -14.20 -15.71 -5.11
CA ALA A 20 -14.67 -14.35 -5.29
C ALA A 20 -14.52 -13.57 -3.98
N VAL A 21 -13.83 -12.43 -4.03
CA VAL A 21 -13.64 -11.57 -2.87
C VAL A 21 -14.91 -10.76 -2.68
N ASP A 22 -15.54 -10.86 -1.50
CA ASP A 22 -16.72 -10.06 -1.18
C ASP A 22 -16.30 -8.62 -0.89
N VAL A 23 -16.53 -7.71 -1.84
CA VAL A 23 -16.26 -6.28 -1.69
C VAL A 23 -17.42 -5.64 -0.92
N PRO A 24 -17.20 -5.11 0.30
CA PRO A 24 -18.28 -4.55 1.10
C PRO A 24 -18.93 -3.35 0.40
N THR A 25 -20.20 -3.10 0.68
CA THR A 25 -20.94 -1.95 0.12
C THR A 25 -20.55 -0.62 0.77
N GLU A 26 -20.23 -0.65 2.05
CA GLU A 26 -19.74 0.50 2.81
C GLU A 26 -18.90 0.05 4.02
N VAL A 27 -18.09 0.98 4.53
CA VAL A 27 -17.37 0.90 5.79
C VAL A 27 -18.00 1.90 6.75
N ALA A 28 -18.46 1.42 7.91
CA ALA A 28 -18.98 2.29 8.97
C ALA A 28 -17.83 2.97 9.73
N VAL A 29 -17.89 4.30 9.87
CA VAL A 29 -16.91 5.07 10.67
C VAL A 29 -17.11 4.76 12.16
N THR A 30 -16.21 4.01 12.78
CA THR A 30 -16.25 3.83 14.25
C THR A 30 -14.89 3.69 14.94
N LEU A 31 -13.81 3.36 14.25
CA LEU A 31 -12.54 3.01 14.92
C LEU A 31 -11.54 4.16 14.92
N THR A 32 -10.88 4.35 16.05
CA THR A 32 -9.74 5.28 16.21
C THR A 32 -8.43 4.64 15.72
N THR A 33 -7.40 5.47 15.62
CA THR A 33 -6.04 5.03 15.30
C THR A 33 -5.57 3.96 16.27
N SER A 34 -5.81 4.09 17.58
CA SER A 34 -5.37 3.11 18.57
C SER A 34 -6.21 1.82 18.56
N GLU A 35 -7.40 1.85 17.95
CA GLU A 35 -8.20 0.66 17.71
C GLU A 35 -7.70 -0.14 16.52
N LEU A 36 -7.17 0.51 15.48
CA LEU A 36 -6.65 -0.15 14.27
C LEU A 36 -5.16 -0.48 14.31
N PHE A 37 -4.35 0.38 14.94
CA PHE A 37 -2.91 0.29 14.95
C PHE A 37 -2.35 0.08 16.35
N ASP A 38 -1.19 -0.55 16.41
CA ASP A 38 -0.29 -0.45 17.54
C ASP A 38 0.56 0.82 17.37
N LEU A 39 0.48 1.76 18.32
CA LEU A 39 1.21 3.03 18.26
C LEU A 39 2.68 2.90 18.68
N GLY A 40 3.17 1.67 18.81
CA GLY A 40 4.58 1.33 18.76
C GLY A 40 5.40 1.96 19.88
N ASP A 41 6.43 2.71 19.48
CA ASP A 41 7.37 3.43 20.36
C ASP A 41 6.76 4.68 21.03
N GLY A 42 5.47 4.95 20.77
CA GLY A 42 4.75 6.13 21.24
C GLY A 42 5.16 7.42 20.53
N SER A 43 5.85 7.35 19.38
CA SER A 43 6.26 8.52 18.59
C SER A 43 5.06 9.38 18.19
N CYS A 44 3.91 8.75 17.89
CA CYS A 44 2.68 9.46 17.54
C CYS A 44 2.05 10.19 18.75
N ASP A 45 2.00 9.53 19.90
CA ASP A 45 1.43 10.07 21.14
C ASP A 45 2.27 11.23 21.70
N LYS A 46 3.59 11.03 21.79
CA LYS A 46 4.53 12.03 22.33
C LYS A 46 4.51 13.31 21.51
N ALA A 47 4.26 13.21 20.21
CA ALA A 47 4.14 14.35 19.32
C ALA A 47 2.74 14.96 19.28
N GLY A 48 1.76 14.40 20.01
CA GLY A 48 0.38 14.89 20.05
C GLY A 48 -0.36 14.75 18.72
N ARG A 49 -0.02 13.73 17.92
CA ARG A 49 -0.50 13.61 16.53
C ARG A 49 -1.76 12.76 16.36
N ILE A 50 -2.17 12.02 17.39
CA ILE A 50 -3.28 11.05 17.30
C ILE A 50 -4.57 11.68 16.81
N SER A 51 -4.98 12.83 17.34
CA SER A 51 -6.21 13.48 16.88
C SER A 51 -6.18 13.86 15.40
N THR A 52 -5.00 14.20 14.88
CA THR A 52 -4.81 14.49 13.45
C THR A 52 -4.90 13.21 12.62
N ILE A 53 -4.30 12.11 13.11
CA ILE A 53 -4.36 10.81 12.43
C ILE A 53 -5.79 10.26 12.45
N ASP A 54 -6.52 10.38 13.56
CA ASP A 54 -7.93 10.03 13.66
C ASP A 54 -8.77 10.81 12.64
N ALA A 55 -8.47 12.11 12.45
CA ALA A 55 -9.12 12.91 11.42
C ALA A 55 -8.77 12.42 10.01
N HIS A 56 -7.51 12.04 9.75
CA HIS A 56 -7.11 11.44 8.47
C HIS A 56 -7.77 10.08 8.24
N LEU A 57 -7.91 9.23 9.26
CA LEU A 57 -8.61 7.96 9.16
C LEU A 57 -10.09 8.15 8.84
N ALA A 58 -10.74 9.13 9.46
CA ALA A 58 -12.13 9.48 9.13
C ALA A 58 -12.27 9.93 7.66
N GLU A 59 -11.26 10.58 7.09
CA GLU A 59 -11.21 10.92 5.67
C GLU A 59 -10.91 9.72 4.78
N CYS A 60 -10.03 8.81 5.19
CA CYS A 60 -9.78 7.53 4.51
C CYS A 60 -11.08 6.71 4.37
N VAL A 61 -11.91 6.67 5.42
CA VAL A 61 -13.22 6.00 5.37
C VAL A 61 -14.16 6.66 4.34
N LYS A 62 -14.13 7.98 4.20
CA LYS A 62 -14.92 8.67 3.16
C LYS A 62 -14.42 8.35 1.76
N LEU A 63 -13.10 8.31 1.56
CA LEU A 63 -12.49 7.97 0.28
C LEU A 63 -12.80 6.53 -0.13
N ILE A 64 -12.62 5.55 0.76
CA ILE A 64 -12.95 4.16 0.45
C ILE A 64 -14.44 4.00 0.18
N ASN A 65 -15.34 4.63 0.95
CA ASN A 65 -16.77 4.55 0.69
C ASN A 65 -17.16 5.17 -0.65
N ALA A 66 -16.47 6.23 -1.09
CA ALA A 66 -16.69 6.78 -2.42
C ALA A 66 -16.26 5.81 -3.51
N ALA A 67 -15.11 5.13 -3.34
CA ALA A 67 -14.64 4.08 -4.25
C ALA A 67 -15.56 2.86 -4.27
N LEU A 68 -16.03 2.39 -3.10
CA LEU A 68 -16.99 1.28 -2.99
C LEU A 68 -18.31 1.63 -3.66
N THR A 69 -18.81 2.85 -3.48
CA THR A 69 -19.99 3.34 -4.20
C THR A 69 -19.77 3.29 -5.71
N ALA A 70 -18.61 3.72 -6.21
CA ALA A 70 -18.29 3.63 -7.63
C ALA A 70 -18.21 2.17 -8.11
N TYR A 71 -17.58 1.29 -7.35
CA TYR A 71 -17.47 -0.15 -7.62
C TYR A 71 -18.83 -0.87 -7.64
N HIS A 72 -19.79 -0.47 -6.81
CA HIS A 72 -21.11 -1.12 -6.80
C HIS A 72 -22.09 -0.54 -7.84
N ASN A 73 -21.76 0.59 -8.47
CA ASN A 73 -22.67 1.29 -9.39
C ASN A 73 -22.12 1.49 -10.81
N TRP A 74 -20.94 0.94 -11.16
CA TRP A 74 -20.33 1.19 -12.48
C TRP A 74 -21.14 0.63 -13.65
N GLN A 75 -21.93 -0.44 -13.45
CA GLN A 75 -22.77 -0.99 -14.52
C GLN A 75 -23.83 0.03 -14.96
N ASP A 76 -24.40 0.76 -14.00
CA ASP A 76 -25.48 1.72 -14.24
C ASP A 76 -24.98 3.15 -14.51
N ASP A 77 -23.74 3.48 -14.12
CA ASP A 77 -23.19 4.84 -14.22
C ASP A 77 -21.93 4.90 -15.10
N ALA A 78 -22.09 5.52 -16.28
CA ALA A 78 -21.00 5.75 -17.23
C ALA A 78 -19.89 6.67 -16.66
N ALA A 79 -20.17 7.48 -15.64
CA ALA A 79 -19.16 8.26 -14.93
C ALA A 79 -18.13 7.37 -14.26
N TYR A 80 -18.59 6.39 -13.48
CA TYR A 80 -17.71 5.47 -12.77
C TYR A 80 -16.91 4.61 -13.73
N ARG A 81 -17.51 4.13 -14.83
CA ARG A 81 -16.75 3.42 -15.87
C ARG A 81 -15.61 4.26 -16.43
N LYS A 82 -15.86 5.54 -16.73
CA LYS A 82 -14.81 6.45 -17.19
C LYS A 82 -13.74 6.70 -16.13
N MET A 83 -14.09 6.75 -14.85
CA MET A 83 -13.12 6.88 -13.75
C MET A 83 -12.27 5.63 -13.60
N PHE A 84 -12.85 4.43 -13.68
CA PHE A 84 -12.13 3.16 -13.71
C PHE A 84 -11.17 3.10 -14.89
N ALA A 85 -11.61 3.51 -16.09
CA ALA A 85 -10.75 3.60 -17.27
C ALA A 85 -9.62 4.62 -17.12
N THR A 86 -9.92 5.77 -16.50
CA THR A 86 -8.96 6.86 -16.32
C THR A 86 -7.87 6.50 -15.33
N TRP A 87 -8.24 5.95 -14.18
CA TRP A 87 -7.31 5.77 -13.05
C TRP A 87 -6.80 4.35 -12.89
N LEU A 88 -7.62 3.34 -13.21
CA LEU A 88 -7.32 1.94 -12.91
C LEU A 88 -7.16 1.08 -14.17
N SER A 89 -6.99 1.71 -15.34
CA SER A 89 -6.72 1.05 -16.61
C SER A 89 -7.72 -0.07 -16.96
N MET A 90 -9.01 0.23 -16.82
CA MET A 90 -10.12 -0.69 -17.09
C MET A 90 -10.88 -0.34 -18.36
N GLU A 91 -11.43 -1.36 -19.03
CA GLU A 91 -12.45 -1.19 -20.07
C GLU A 91 -13.62 -2.13 -19.80
N PHE A 92 -14.76 -1.77 -20.40
CA PHE A 92 -16.04 -2.42 -20.19
C PHE A 92 -16.68 -2.69 -21.55
N ASP A 93 -17.34 -3.84 -21.68
CA ASP A 93 -18.13 -4.16 -22.87
C ASP A 93 -19.52 -3.50 -22.74
N GLU A 94 -19.66 -2.32 -23.36
CA GLU A 94 -20.94 -1.58 -23.38
C GLU A 94 -21.98 -2.16 -24.36
N PHE A 95 -21.67 -3.25 -25.07
CA PHE A 95 -22.63 -3.93 -25.93
C PHE A 95 -23.40 -5.04 -25.21
N GLU A 96 -22.95 -5.47 -24.03
CA GLU A 96 -23.64 -6.43 -23.17
C GLU A 96 -24.72 -5.75 -22.29
N ASP A 97 -25.75 -6.52 -21.90
CA ASP A 97 -26.83 -6.07 -21.01
C ASP A 97 -27.07 -7.13 -19.90
N PRO A 98 -26.57 -6.90 -18.67
CA PRO A 98 -25.92 -5.67 -18.19
C PRO A 98 -24.50 -5.47 -18.77
N VAL A 99 -23.98 -4.23 -18.70
CA VAL A 99 -22.58 -3.94 -19.06
C VAL A 99 -21.64 -4.84 -18.27
N GLU A 100 -20.67 -5.44 -18.95
CA GLU A 100 -19.69 -6.36 -18.34
C GLU A 100 -18.27 -5.77 -18.38
N VAL A 101 -17.38 -6.28 -17.52
CA VAL A 101 -15.94 -6.00 -17.62
C VAL A 101 -15.44 -6.70 -18.88
N ASP A 102 -14.68 -6.00 -19.72
CA ASP A 102 -14.09 -6.62 -20.91
C ASP A 102 -13.18 -7.79 -20.51
N GLU A 103 -13.29 -8.93 -21.19
CA GLU A 103 -12.64 -10.20 -20.84
C GLU A 103 -11.13 -10.02 -20.60
N PHE A 104 -10.46 -9.15 -21.37
CA PHE A 104 -9.04 -8.85 -21.25
C PHE A 104 -8.66 -8.24 -19.89
N PHE A 105 -9.59 -7.61 -19.20
CA PHE A 105 -9.37 -6.89 -17.95
C PHE A 105 -9.86 -7.64 -16.70
N THR A 106 -10.35 -8.88 -16.83
CA THR A 106 -10.88 -9.68 -15.72
C THR A 106 -9.88 -9.85 -14.57
N ASP A 107 -8.61 -10.16 -14.87
CA ASP A 107 -7.58 -10.32 -13.83
C ASP A 107 -7.32 -9.00 -13.09
N ARG A 108 -7.34 -7.86 -13.80
CA ARG A 108 -7.17 -6.54 -13.20
C ARG A 108 -8.35 -6.17 -12.31
N TRP A 109 -9.56 -6.53 -12.73
CA TRP A 109 -10.76 -6.36 -11.93
C TRP A 109 -10.67 -7.14 -10.61
N SER A 110 -10.21 -8.39 -10.65
CA SER A 110 -10.00 -9.19 -9.44
C SER A 110 -8.95 -8.58 -8.50
N THR A 111 -7.89 -7.97 -9.05
CA THR A 111 -6.95 -7.19 -8.24
C THR A 111 -7.65 -6.00 -7.57
N ILE A 112 -8.42 -5.20 -8.33
CA ILE A 112 -9.17 -4.06 -7.79
C ILE A 112 -10.08 -4.49 -6.64
N GLU A 113 -10.84 -5.58 -6.82
CA GLU A 113 -11.71 -6.16 -5.78
C GLU A 113 -10.93 -6.49 -4.51
N THR A 114 -9.82 -7.21 -4.67
CA THR A 114 -8.95 -7.61 -3.55
C THR A 114 -8.42 -6.39 -2.80
N ARG A 115 -8.01 -5.35 -3.51
CA ARG A 115 -7.43 -4.13 -2.94
C ARG A 115 -8.47 -3.32 -2.17
N LEU A 116 -9.63 -3.06 -2.79
CA LEU A 116 -10.72 -2.33 -2.15
C LEU A 116 -11.25 -3.09 -0.92
N ALA A 117 -11.45 -4.40 -1.03
CA ALA A 117 -11.89 -5.23 0.09
C ALA A 117 -10.86 -5.27 1.22
N GLY A 118 -9.56 -5.34 0.91
CA GLY A 118 -8.49 -5.33 1.91
C GLY A 118 -8.50 -4.06 2.76
N VAL A 119 -8.53 -2.88 2.12
CA VAL A 119 -8.60 -1.59 2.82
C VAL A 119 -9.89 -1.47 3.63
N ALA A 120 -11.03 -1.85 3.03
CA ALA A 120 -12.32 -1.78 3.69
C ALA A 120 -12.42 -2.72 4.92
N LEU A 121 -11.91 -3.94 4.81
CA LEU A 121 -11.84 -4.90 5.90
C LEU A 121 -10.99 -4.37 7.05
N PHE A 122 -9.80 -3.86 6.74
CA PHE A 122 -8.89 -3.30 7.74
C PHE A 122 -9.54 -2.13 8.48
N LEU A 123 -10.08 -1.14 7.76
CA LEU A 123 -10.74 0.03 8.34
C LEU A 123 -12.00 -0.33 9.17
N SER A 124 -12.61 -1.48 8.88
CA SER A 124 -13.74 -2.02 9.66
C SER A 124 -13.30 -2.80 10.91
N GLY A 125 -12.00 -2.89 11.19
CA GLY A 125 -11.44 -3.64 12.32
C GLY A 125 -11.31 -5.14 12.08
N GLY A 126 -11.44 -5.59 10.84
CA GLY A 126 -11.25 -7.00 10.46
C GLY A 126 -9.80 -7.47 10.49
N GLY A 127 -8.85 -6.55 10.68
CA GLY A 127 -7.41 -6.82 10.65
C GLY A 127 -6.83 -6.93 9.25
N LEU A 128 -5.62 -7.46 9.14
CA LEU A 128 -4.94 -7.66 7.86
C LEU A 128 -5.23 -9.06 7.30
N VAL A 129 -5.50 -9.13 6.00
CA VAL A 129 -5.57 -10.41 5.28
C VAL A 129 -4.17 -11.04 5.29
N ASN A 130 -4.08 -12.33 5.59
CA ASN A 130 -2.81 -13.06 5.72
C ASN A 130 -1.80 -12.42 6.72
N ALA A 131 -2.31 -11.83 7.80
CA ALA A 131 -1.48 -11.28 8.87
C ALA A 131 -0.42 -12.29 9.35
N LYS A 132 0.80 -11.80 9.56
CA LYS A 132 1.95 -12.59 10.04
C LYS A 132 1.91 -12.79 11.55
N SER A 133 1.28 -11.86 12.27
CA SER A 133 0.98 -11.99 13.70
C SER A 133 -0.48 -11.63 13.98
N SER A 134 -0.98 -12.06 15.14
CA SER A 134 -2.30 -11.66 15.65
C SER A 134 -2.34 -10.20 16.14
N ASP A 135 -1.18 -9.55 16.22
CA ASP A 135 -1.07 -8.18 16.72
C ASP A 135 -1.50 -7.17 15.65
N LYS A 136 -1.86 -5.96 16.08
CA LYS A 136 -2.16 -4.89 15.14
C LYS A 136 -0.89 -4.48 14.38
N PRO A 137 -1.00 -4.04 13.12
CA PRO A 137 0.13 -3.40 12.47
C PRO A 137 0.56 -2.16 13.24
N SER A 138 1.85 -1.89 13.25
CA SER A 138 2.37 -0.71 13.93
C SER A 138 2.22 0.56 13.08
N LEU A 139 2.03 1.70 13.75
CA LEU A 139 2.06 3.02 13.15
C LEU A 139 3.07 3.90 13.89
N PHE A 140 4.08 4.39 13.17
CA PHE A 140 5.10 5.28 13.67
C PHE A 140 4.93 6.68 13.10
N CYS A 141 5.35 7.70 13.85
CA CYS A 141 5.27 9.11 13.43
C CYS A 141 6.63 9.81 13.39
N SER A 142 7.71 9.07 13.55
CA SER A 142 9.09 9.55 13.41
C SER A 142 9.94 8.37 12.97
N ASP A 143 11.04 8.61 12.28
CA ASP A 143 12.00 7.56 11.91
C ASP A 143 12.88 7.10 13.08
N ASP A 144 12.72 7.71 14.27
CA ASP A 144 13.45 7.33 15.48
C ASP A 144 13.10 5.92 16.00
N PHE A 145 12.03 5.29 15.47
CA PHE A 145 11.66 3.91 15.78
C PHE A 145 12.69 2.88 15.29
N ALA A 146 13.54 3.27 14.32
CA ALA A 146 14.44 2.39 13.62
C ALA A 146 15.86 2.96 13.60
N VAL A 147 16.86 2.08 13.68
CA VAL A 147 18.29 2.46 13.61
C VAL A 147 18.93 1.76 12.44
N GLN A 148 19.42 2.53 11.46
CA GLN A 148 20.16 1.98 10.32
C GLN A 148 21.38 1.17 10.80
N LYS A 149 21.61 0.03 10.16
CA LYS A 149 22.78 -0.83 10.34
C LYS A 149 23.50 -1.01 9.02
N THR A 150 24.75 -1.47 9.07
CA THR A 150 25.45 -1.94 7.88
C THR A 150 25.26 -3.45 7.74
N TRP A 151 25.40 -3.96 6.52
CA TRP A 151 25.27 -5.38 6.21
C TRP A 151 26.24 -6.29 7.01
N GLU A 152 27.41 -5.75 7.38
CA GLU A 152 28.46 -6.43 8.15
C GLU A 152 28.24 -6.36 9.67
N THR A 153 27.21 -5.64 10.13
CA THR A 153 26.89 -5.56 11.56
C THR A 153 26.46 -6.93 12.09
N THR A 154 26.83 -7.27 13.32
CA THR A 154 26.32 -8.46 14.03
C THR A 154 24.79 -8.45 14.05
N ALA A 155 24.20 -9.51 13.52
CA ALA A 155 22.76 -9.68 13.49
C ALA A 155 22.20 -9.96 14.88
N ARG A 156 20.94 -9.59 15.07
CA ARG A 156 20.15 -9.88 16.27
C ARG A 156 19.00 -10.82 15.93
N ASP A 157 18.69 -11.70 16.87
CA ASP A 157 17.54 -12.61 16.75
C ASP A 157 16.22 -11.92 17.17
N GLY A 158 15.12 -12.65 17.08
CA GLY A 158 13.78 -12.18 17.46
C GLY A 158 13.58 -11.89 18.95
N SER A 159 14.57 -12.17 19.80
CA SER A 159 14.61 -11.71 21.20
C SER A 159 15.40 -10.41 21.38
N GLY A 160 16.13 -10.00 20.34
CA GLY A 160 17.01 -8.82 20.33
C GLY A 160 18.45 -9.12 20.75
N GLU A 161 18.79 -10.39 20.99
CA GLU A 161 20.12 -10.85 21.38
C GLU A 161 21.01 -11.08 20.16
N GLU A 162 22.32 -10.96 20.34
CA GLU A 162 23.29 -11.16 19.25
C GLU A 162 23.31 -12.61 18.76
N MET A 163 23.32 -12.80 17.44
CA MET A 163 23.37 -14.13 16.82
C MET A 163 24.80 -14.68 16.82
N VAL A 164 25.15 -15.40 17.88
CA VAL A 164 26.50 -15.96 18.10
C VAL A 164 26.69 -17.28 17.35
N ARG A 165 27.65 -17.32 16.41
CA ARG A 165 28.00 -18.52 15.65
C ARG A 165 28.94 -19.44 16.43
N LYS A 166 29.90 -18.87 17.16
CA LYS A 166 30.92 -19.65 17.88
C LYS A 166 31.41 -18.95 19.14
N ARG A 167 31.67 -19.76 20.16
CA ARG A 167 32.37 -19.39 21.40
C ARG A 167 33.67 -20.19 21.55
N ASP A 168 34.66 -19.61 22.24
CA ASP A 168 35.87 -20.34 22.66
C ASP A 168 35.58 -21.25 23.87
N ASP A 169 36.61 -21.97 24.34
CA ASP A 169 36.50 -22.92 25.47
C ASP A 169 36.19 -22.20 26.80
N GLU A 170 36.52 -20.91 26.90
CA GLU A 170 36.20 -20.01 28.01
C GLU A 170 34.81 -19.39 27.91
N GLY A 171 34.08 -19.60 26.81
CA GLY A 171 32.73 -19.12 26.57
C GLY A 171 32.64 -17.71 25.97
N ASN A 172 33.74 -17.08 25.59
CA ASN A 172 33.76 -15.78 24.91
C ASN A 172 33.30 -15.92 23.47
N ILE A 173 32.61 -14.89 22.96
CA ILE A 173 32.18 -14.83 21.57
C ILE A 173 33.41 -14.65 20.68
N VAL A 174 33.59 -15.56 19.72
CA VAL A 174 34.69 -15.48 18.73
C VAL A 174 34.18 -15.32 17.30
N GLU A 175 32.90 -15.61 17.05
CA GLU A 175 32.27 -15.46 15.74
C GLU A 175 30.77 -15.20 15.88
N THR A 176 30.23 -14.28 15.09
CA THR A 176 28.79 -13.94 15.02
C THR A 176 28.29 -14.02 13.60
N TYR A 177 26.98 -14.20 13.42
CA TYR A 177 26.34 -13.96 12.14
C TYR A 177 26.22 -12.46 11.87
N THR A 178 26.52 -12.03 10.65
CA THR A 178 26.23 -10.68 10.16
C THR A 178 24.81 -10.58 9.61
N ILE A 179 24.27 -9.37 9.43
CA ILE A 179 22.96 -9.19 8.79
C ILE A 179 22.97 -9.77 7.38
N ALA A 180 24.07 -9.65 6.62
CA ALA A 180 24.21 -10.27 5.30
C ALA A 180 24.17 -11.80 5.34
N ASP A 181 24.77 -12.43 6.35
CA ASP A 181 24.68 -13.88 6.53
C ASP A 181 23.25 -14.33 6.81
N VAL A 182 22.51 -13.52 7.57
CA VAL A 182 21.14 -13.82 7.97
C VAL A 182 20.18 -13.57 6.82
N TYR A 183 20.31 -12.48 6.07
CA TYR A 183 19.38 -12.09 5.01
C TYR A 183 20.04 -12.12 3.61
N PRO A 184 20.56 -13.27 3.15
CA PRO A 184 21.36 -13.35 1.94
C PRO A 184 20.57 -13.03 0.67
N LYS A 185 19.26 -13.26 0.67
CA LYS A 185 18.40 -12.91 -0.48
C LYS A 185 18.23 -11.42 -0.63
N ILE A 186 17.98 -10.69 0.46
CA ILE A 186 17.85 -9.22 0.40
C ILE A 186 19.18 -8.58 0.06
N LYS A 187 20.27 -9.14 0.59
CA LYS A 187 21.61 -8.73 0.19
C LYS A 187 21.85 -8.94 -1.30
N LEU A 188 21.43 -10.09 -1.85
CA LEU A 188 21.54 -10.35 -3.28
C LEU A 188 20.71 -9.36 -4.10
N LEU A 189 19.48 -9.04 -3.70
CA LEU A 189 18.65 -8.02 -4.37
C LEU A 189 19.37 -6.66 -4.40
N GLN A 190 20.02 -6.30 -3.28
CA GLN A 190 20.81 -5.09 -3.19
C GLN A 190 22.01 -5.09 -4.14
N GLU A 191 22.65 -6.24 -4.35
CA GLU A 191 23.80 -6.37 -5.26
C GLU A 191 23.41 -6.44 -6.73
N THR A 192 22.26 -7.07 -7.04
CA THR A 192 21.80 -7.27 -8.42
C THR A 192 21.00 -6.09 -8.97
N GLY A 193 20.51 -5.21 -8.11
CA GLY A 193 19.79 -4.01 -8.55
C GLY A 193 18.30 -4.26 -8.89
N GLU A 194 17.74 -5.40 -8.49
CA GLU A 194 16.39 -5.83 -8.92
C GLU A 194 15.35 -5.56 -7.82
N ILE A 195 14.91 -4.31 -7.69
CA ILE A 195 13.68 -3.95 -6.96
C ILE A 195 12.95 -2.91 -7.79
N ASP A 196 11.94 -3.37 -8.53
CA ASP A 196 11.05 -2.54 -9.35
C ASP A 196 11.74 -1.57 -10.32
N GLU A 197 10.96 -0.91 -11.18
CA GLU A 197 11.54 0.04 -12.14
C GLU A 197 12.01 1.35 -11.48
N ASP A 198 11.59 1.63 -10.24
CA ASP A 198 11.68 2.96 -9.61
C ASP A 198 12.42 3.02 -8.28
N GLU A 199 12.80 1.87 -7.70
CA GLU A 199 13.67 1.84 -6.54
C GLU A 199 15.09 1.43 -6.93
N ASP A 200 16.06 2.23 -6.50
CA ASP A 200 17.46 1.85 -6.66
C ASP A 200 17.81 0.81 -5.60
N ALA A 201 17.56 -0.46 -5.91
CA ALA A 201 17.81 -1.59 -5.02
C ALA A 201 19.24 -1.59 -4.45
N SER A 202 20.22 -0.99 -5.13
CA SER A 202 21.59 -0.85 -4.60
C SER A 202 21.67 -0.07 -3.29
N LYS A 203 20.61 0.68 -2.95
CA LYS A 203 20.46 1.48 -1.74
C LYS A 203 19.72 0.78 -0.61
N ILE A 204 19.33 -0.49 -0.75
CA ILE A 204 18.67 -1.22 0.34
C ILE A 204 19.61 -1.29 1.54
N MET A 205 19.14 -0.74 2.66
CA MET A 205 19.84 -0.77 3.93
C MET A 205 18.99 -1.45 5.01
N PRO A 206 19.60 -2.24 5.91
CA PRO A 206 18.89 -2.82 7.05
C PRO A 206 18.70 -1.78 8.16
N TYR A 207 17.54 -1.81 8.80
CA TYR A 207 17.19 -0.99 9.94
C TYR A 207 16.74 -1.89 11.08
N TRP A 208 17.38 -1.79 12.24
CA TRP A 208 16.92 -2.49 13.44
C TRP A 208 15.77 -1.73 14.08
N VAL A 209 14.62 -2.39 14.21
CA VAL A 209 13.45 -1.85 14.89
C VAL A 209 13.36 -2.49 16.26
N ASP A 210 13.81 -1.78 17.29
CA ASP A 210 13.91 -2.35 18.64
C ASP A 210 12.55 -2.73 19.22
N TYR A 211 11.51 -1.97 18.89
CA TYR A 211 10.13 -2.25 19.31
C TYR A 211 9.64 -3.61 18.79
N LEU A 212 9.91 -3.92 17.52
CA LEU A 212 9.48 -5.15 16.84
C LEU A 212 10.49 -6.30 17.02
N LYS A 213 11.65 -6.02 17.62
CA LYS A 213 12.79 -6.93 17.74
C LYS A 213 13.19 -7.58 16.41
N GLY A 214 13.13 -6.81 15.32
CA GLY A 214 13.40 -7.30 13.98
C GLY A 214 14.02 -6.26 13.05
N TYR A 215 14.39 -6.73 11.86
CA TYR A 215 14.96 -5.89 10.82
C TYR A 215 13.90 -5.51 9.80
N ASP A 216 13.95 -4.26 9.38
CA ASP A 216 13.27 -3.76 8.20
C ASP A 216 14.30 -3.37 7.13
N PHE A 217 13.89 -3.35 5.87
CA PHE A 217 14.77 -3.11 4.73
C PHE A 217 14.16 -2.05 3.83
N SER A 218 14.91 -0.97 3.57
CA SER A 218 14.44 0.16 2.79
C SER A 218 15.48 0.61 1.78
N ALA A 219 15.04 0.86 0.54
CA ALA A 219 15.84 1.38 -0.56
C ALA A 219 15.99 2.92 -0.54
N VAL A 220 15.57 3.60 0.52
CA VAL A 220 15.67 5.06 0.64
C VAL A 220 17.12 5.56 0.57
N GLY A 221 18.09 4.77 1.03
CA GLY A 221 19.52 5.07 0.88
C GLY A 221 20.06 6.20 1.77
N THR A 222 19.32 6.62 2.79
CA THR A 222 19.75 7.61 3.80
C THR A 222 19.84 6.97 5.18
N GLU A 223 20.45 7.63 6.16
CA GLU A 223 20.49 7.14 7.55
C GLU A 223 19.11 7.10 8.21
N LYS A 224 18.22 8.00 7.76
CA LYS A 224 16.92 8.29 8.36
C LYS A 224 15.86 8.23 7.27
N ILE A 225 14.87 7.35 7.41
CA ILE A 225 13.85 7.11 6.37
C ILE A 225 13.15 8.42 5.95
N CYS A 226 12.78 9.27 6.91
CA CYS A 226 12.06 10.51 6.64
C CYS A 226 12.93 11.67 6.12
N THR A 227 14.22 11.44 5.85
CA THR A 227 15.11 12.46 5.26
C THR A 227 15.14 12.42 3.73
N LYS A 228 14.47 11.46 3.10
CA LYS A 228 14.20 11.49 1.65
C LYS A 228 13.35 12.70 1.33
N ASP A 229 13.81 13.50 0.37
CA ASP A 229 13.08 14.69 -0.08
C ASP A 229 11.64 14.31 -0.47
N ALA A 230 10.67 15.09 0.03
CA ALA A 230 9.24 14.93 -0.25
C ALA A 230 8.62 13.58 0.17
N LEU A 231 9.19 12.86 1.14
CA LEU A 231 8.56 11.66 1.71
C LEU A 231 7.55 12.02 2.81
N TYR A 232 6.28 11.68 2.59
CA TYR A 232 5.18 11.95 3.53
C TYR A 232 4.83 10.72 4.36
N GLY A 233 4.69 9.57 3.70
CA GLY A 233 4.43 8.28 4.31
C GLY A 233 5.42 7.24 3.80
N TRP A 234 5.47 6.11 4.48
CA TRP A 234 6.15 4.92 4.02
C TRP A 234 5.56 3.68 4.69
N THR A 235 5.40 2.60 3.95
CA THR A 235 5.01 1.30 4.49
C THR A 235 6.16 0.32 4.35
N SER A 236 6.47 -0.42 5.40
CA SER A 236 7.51 -1.45 5.37
C SER A 236 7.28 -2.44 4.24
N ARG A 237 8.35 -2.97 3.66
CA ARG A 237 8.25 -4.01 2.62
C ARG A 237 7.46 -5.21 3.14
N ALA A 238 6.69 -5.86 2.27
CA ALA A 238 6.08 -7.13 2.61
C ALA A 238 7.17 -8.19 2.82
N ASP A 239 7.19 -8.80 4.01
CA ASP A 239 7.98 -9.99 4.25
C ASP A 239 7.08 -11.21 4.09
N ASP A 240 6.95 -11.66 2.84
CA ASP A 240 6.08 -12.78 2.49
C ASP A 240 6.50 -14.06 3.21
N SER A 241 7.77 -14.18 3.63
CA SER A 241 8.29 -15.35 4.32
C SER A 241 9.61 -15.03 5.05
N PRO A 242 9.54 -14.58 6.32
CA PRO A 242 10.71 -14.18 7.10
C PRO A 242 11.74 -15.30 7.23
N SER A 243 11.28 -16.55 7.36
CA SER A 243 12.14 -17.74 7.43
C SER A 243 12.74 -18.19 6.10
N THR A 244 12.36 -17.54 5.00
CA THR A 244 12.93 -17.78 3.68
C THR A 244 13.80 -16.61 3.21
N GLU A 245 13.53 -15.39 3.69
CA GLU A 245 14.38 -14.21 3.48
C GLU A 245 15.56 -14.22 4.45
N ALA A 246 15.29 -14.49 5.74
CA ALA A 246 16.28 -14.91 6.71
C ALA A 246 16.62 -16.39 6.47
N GLY A 247 17.90 -16.75 6.37
CA GLY A 247 18.33 -18.14 6.30
C GLY A 247 17.82 -18.94 7.51
N ASN A 248 17.50 -20.22 7.32
CA ASN A 248 17.11 -21.09 8.43
C ASN A 248 18.35 -21.47 9.25
N LEU A 249 18.69 -20.62 10.23
CA LEU A 249 19.83 -20.81 11.14
C LEU A 249 19.37 -21.51 12.42
N ASP A 250 19.87 -22.72 12.64
CA ASP A 250 19.54 -23.52 13.83
C ASP A 250 19.86 -22.76 15.13
N GLY A 251 18.90 -22.77 16.07
CA GLY A 251 19.08 -22.21 17.41
C GLY A 251 18.71 -20.73 17.56
N PHE A 252 18.27 -20.06 16.50
CA PHE A 252 17.79 -18.68 16.55
C PHE A 252 16.32 -18.57 16.18
N THR A 253 15.66 -17.55 16.72
CA THR A 253 14.32 -17.14 16.31
C THR A 253 14.41 -15.89 15.47
N PHE A 254 13.49 -15.72 14.51
CA PHE A 254 13.35 -14.47 13.76
C PHE A 254 12.08 -13.77 14.21
N ALA A 255 12.14 -12.45 14.39
CA ALA A 255 10.92 -11.69 14.62
C ALA A 255 10.03 -11.81 13.39
N SER A 256 8.73 -11.98 13.64
CA SER A 256 7.70 -11.93 12.62
C SER A 256 6.68 -10.90 13.09
N PHE A 257 6.52 -9.85 12.28
CA PHE A 257 5.61 -8.76 12.55
C PHE A 257 4.81 -8.44 11.28
N ASN A 258 3.63 -7.87 11.46
CA ASN A 258 2.85 -7.33 10.35
C ASN A 258 3.57 -6.12 9.74
N ARG A 259 3.34 -5.86 8.44
CA ARG A 259 3.78 -4.60 7.82
C ARG A 259 3.35 -3.41 8.68
N HIS A 260 4.14 -2.36 8.69
CA HIS A 260 3.88 -1.17 9.49
C HIS A 260 4.00 0.10 8.66
N ILE A 261 3.32 1.15 9.11
CA ILE A 261 3.31 2.46 8.45
C ILE A 261 4.17 3.43 9.26
N LEU A 262 4.94 4.25 8.56
CA LEU A 262 5.63 5.43 9.06
C LEU A 262 5.01 6.68 8.43
N LEU A 263 4.45 7.56 9.26
CA LEU A 263 4.06 8.90 8.82
C LEU A 263 5.18 9.89 9.16
N CYS A 264 5.85 10.39 8.12
CA CYS A 264 6.94 11.33 8.28
C CYS A 264 6.44 12.72 8.72
N PRO A 265 7.32 13.56 9.31
CA PRO A 265 6.95 14.90 9.76
C PRO A 265 6.25 15.75 8.69
N LEU A 266 6.58 15.57 7.41
CA LEU A 266 5.95 16.27 6.30
C LEU A 266 4.45 15.99 6.17
N THR A 267 3.95 14.81 6.59
CA THR A 267 2.51 14.52 6.67
C THR A 267 1.80 15.50 7.60
N PHE A 268 2.43 15.91 8.69
CA PHE A 268 1.80 16.78 9.68
C PHE A 268 2.07 18.27 9.42
N SER A 269 3.04 18.58 8.57
CA SER A 269 3.46 19.95 8.29
C SER A 269 3.97 20.05 6.85
N PRO A 270 3.09 19.84 5.85
CA PRO A 270 3.47 19.84 4.45
C PRO A 270 3.91 21.25 4.03
N PRO A 271 4.97 21.39 3.21
CA PRO A 271 5.19 22.62 2.47
C PRO A 271 3.97 22.88 1.56
N SER A 272 3.63 24.15 1.33
CA SER A 272 2.35 24.62 0.80
C SER A 272 1.99 24.20 -0.65
N GLN A 273 2.68 23.22 -1.25
CA GLN A 273 2.61 22.92 -2.69
C GLN A 273 2.21 21.48 -3.05
N TYR A 274 2.20 20.52 -2.12
CA TYR A 274 2.02 19.09 -2.46
C TYR A 274 0.66 18.48 -2.04
N HIS A 275 -0.12 19.18 -1.22
CA HIS A 275 -1.52 18.84 -0.92
C HIS A 275 -2.33 20.12 -1.08
N GLY A 276 -3.10 20.21 -2.17
CA GLY A 276 -3.73 21.46 -2.57
C GLY A 276 -4.84 21.94 -1.62
N THR A 277 -5.32 21.06 -0.72
CA THR A 277 -6.29 21.39 0.32
C THR A 277 -6.02 20.66 1.62
N ALA A 278 -6.52 21.19 2.74
CA ALA A 278 -6.27 20.60 4.05
C ALA A 278 -7.17 19.40 4.35
N THR A 279 -8.41 19.41 3.87
CA THR A 279 -9.45 18.40 4.21
C THR A 279 -10.40 18.11 3.05
N LEU A 280 -11.00 16.92 3.04
CA LEU A 280 -12.05 16.53 2.08
C LEU A 280 -13.31 17.37 2.21
N ALA A 281 -13.60 17.90 3.39
CA ALA A 281 -14.74 18.78 3.60
C ALA A 281 -14.57 20.14 2.89
N GLU A 282 -13.33 20.64 2.79
CA GLU A 282 -13.02 21.87 2.09
C GLU A 282 -13.17 21.72 0.57
N LEU A 283 -12.79 20.56 0.02
CA LEU A 283 -12.88 20.24 -1.41
C LEU A 283 -14.28 20.38 -2.01
N VAL A 284 -15.30 20.11 -1.20
CA VAL A 284 -16.70 20.10 -1.65
C VAL A 284 -17.41 21.42 -1.35
N THR A 285 -16.66 22.47 -1.04
CA THR A 285 -17.19 23.83 -0.93
C THR A 285 -17.20 24.51 -2.31
N SER A 286 -18.15 25.42 -2.53
CA SER A 286 -18.24 26.16 -3.82
C SER A 286 -17.00 26.99 -4.15
N ALA A 287 -16.12 27.26 -3.19
CA ALA A 287 -14.89 28.04 -3.39
C ALA A 287 -13.75 27.19 -3.98
N VAL A 288 -13.77 25.88 -3.75
CA VAL A 288 -12.66 24.96 -4.04
C VAL A 288 -13.06 23.89 -5.06
N TYR A 289 -14.33 23.48 -5.06
CA TYR A 289 -14.83 22.41 -5.92
C TYR A 289 -14.46 22.62 -7.40
N PRO A 290 -14.06 21.55 -8.13
CA PRO A 290 -13.62 21.70 -9.50
C PRO A 290 -14.71 22.29 -10.40
N VAL A 291 -14.32 23.27 -11.22
CA VAL A 291 -15.22 23.89 -12.18
C VAL A 291 -15.22 23.08 -13.48
N ALA A 292 -16.40 22.89 -14.08
CA ALA A 292 -16.51 22.23 -15.38
C ALA A 292 -15.62 22.90 -16.44
N ASN A 293 -14.94 22.08 -17.23
CA ASN A 293 -13.92 22.42 -18.23
C ASN A 293 -12.60 22.97 -17.65
N ALA A 294 -12.43 23.02 -16.33
CA ALA A 294 -11.14 23.31 -15.74
C ALA A 294 -10.16 22.17 -16.05
N ARG A 295 -8.93 22.54 -16.41
CA ARG A 295 -7.81 21.61 -16.65
C ARG A 295 -6.84 21.56 -15.47
N ILE A 296 -7.37 21.79 -14.27
CA ILE A 296 -6.60 21.65 -13.03
C ILE A 296 -6.41 20.16 -12.78
N LEU A 297 -5.16 19.74 -12.62
CA LEU A 297 -4.83 18.33 -12.40
C LEU A 297 -5.33 17.86 -11.02
N PRO A 298 -5.68 16.57 -10.87
CA PRO A 298 -6.24 16.03 -9.63
C PRO A 298 -5.37 16.21 -8.36
N GLU A 299 -4.05 16.32 -8.48
CA GLU A 299 -3.13 16.57 -7.35
C GLU A 299 -3.46 17.86 -6.61
N ALA A 300 -4.00 18.86 -7.31
CA ALA A 300 -4.44 20.12 -6.70
C ALA A 300 -5.61 19.93 -5.73
N TYR A 301 -6.26 18.76 -5.76
CA TYR A 301 -7.36 18.39 -4.88
C TYR A 301 -6.97 17.29 -3.88
N SER A 302 -5.73 16.77 -3.95
CA SER A 302 -5.25 15.84 -2.94
C SER A 302 -5.16 16.51 -1.58
N THR A 303 -5.60 15.80 -0.55
CA THR A 303 -5.52 16.23 0.85
C THR A 303 -4.36 15.56 1.54
N ILE A 304 -4.02 16.00 2.74
CA ILE A 304 -2.98 15.35 3.55
C ILE A 304 -3.37 13.90 3.90
N SER A 305 -4.65 13.63 4.13
CA SER A 305 -5.11 12.26 4.44
C SER A 305 -4.95 11.28 3.28
N CYS A 306 -4.81 11.77 2.04
CA CYS A 306 -4.46 10.93 0.89
C CYS A 306 -3.16 10.16 1.10
N THR A 307 -2.19 10.71 1.84
CA THR A 307 -0.96 9.97 2.20
C THR A 307 -1.29 8.76 3.05
N LEU A 308 -2.03 8.90 4.14
CA LEU A 308 -2.40 7.74 4.95
C LEU A 308 -3.23 6.74 4.14
N TYR A 309 -4.13 7.23 3.30
CA TYR A 309 -4.96 6.39 2.44
C TYR A 309 -4.12 5.58 1.43
N HIS A 310 -3.10 6.19 0.83
CA HIS A 310 -2.09 5.53 0.00
C HIS A 310 -1.40 4.40 0.78
N GLU A 311 -0.87 4.70 1.97
CA GLU A 311 -0.15 3.71 2.78
C GLU A 311 -1.05 2.54 3.22
N LEU A 312 -2.36 2.74 3.36
CA LEU A 312 -3.28 1.65 3.66
C LEU A 312 -3.35 0.60 2.54
N PHE A 313 -3.24 1.00 1.27
CA PHE A 313 -3.21 0.05 0.15
C PHE A 313 -1.92 -0.77 0.13
N HIS A 314 -0.81 -0.17 0.55
CA HIS A 314 0.42 -0.91 0.79
C HIS A 314 0.22 -1.90 1.93
N LEU A 315 -0.26 -1.41 3.09
CA LEU A 315 -0.39 -2.19 4.31
C LEU A 315 -1.21 -3.48 4.14
N VAL A 316 -2.31 -3.41 3.38
CA VAL A 316 -3.22 -4.56 3.18
C VAL A 316 -2.74 -5.53 2.11
N ASP A 317 -1.69 -5.19 1.34
CA ASP A 317 -1.08 -6.13 0.42
C ASP A 317 0.00 -6.98 1.10
N SER A 318 -0.44 -8.14 1.57
CA SER A 318 0.43 -9.11 2.20
C SER A 318 1.41 -9.80 1.25
N ALA A 319 1.28 -9.61 -0.07
CA ALA A 319 2.08 -10.29 -1.09
C ALA A 319 3.17 -9.41 -1.71
N GLY A 320 3.28 -8.14 -1.28
CA GLY A 320 4.30 -7.23 -1.78
C GLY A 320 4.20 -6.92 -3.28
N THR A 321 3.02 -7.08 -3.86
CA THR A 321 2.76 -6.78 -5.28
C THR A 321 2.48 -5.30 -5.51
N ASP A 322 2.34 -4.54 -4.43
CA ASP A 322 1.86 -3.16 -4.28
C ASP A 322 2.89 -2.09 -4.59
N SER A 323 3.88 -2.38 -5.42
CA SER A 323 4.88 -1.37 -5.73
C SER A 323 4.27 -0.12 -6.35
N ASP A 324 4.81 1.03 -5.97
CA ASP A 324 4.43 2.30 -6.57
C ASP A 324 4.73 2.34 -8.07
N SER A 325 5.73 1.58 -8.55
CA SER A 325 6.16 1.54 -9.96
C SER A 325 6.22 2.92 -10.63
N GLY A 326 6.67 3.93 -9.87
CA GLY A 326 6.87 5.31 -10.33
C GLY A 326 5.57 6.09 -10.57
N LEU A 327 4.43 5.52 -10.21
CA LEU A 327 3.09 6.05 -10.46
C LEU A 327 2.65 7.06 -9.39
N TYR A 328 3.42 8.11 -9.13
CA TYR A 328 3.07 9.12 -8.10
C TYR A 328 2.32 10.35 -8.63
N GLY A 329 2.39 10.61 -9.94
CA GLY A 329 1.78 11.80 -10.55
C GLY A 329 0.58 11.42 -11.42
N SER A 330 -0.49 12.22 -11.37
CA SER A 330 -1.68 12.00 -12.18
C SER A 330 -1.33 11.93 -13.66
N LEU A 331 -0.45 12.78 -14.19
CA LEU A 331 -0.05 12.69 -15.60
C LEU A 331 0.65 11.36 -15.96
N ILE A 332 1.47 10.83 -15.05
CA ILE A 332 2.16 9.54 -15.24
C ILE A 332 1.13 8.41 -15.18
N ILE A 333 0.22 8.44 -14.20
CA ILE A 333 -0.86 7.47 -14.07
C ILE A 333 -1.78 7.52 -15.29
N LEU A 334 -2.15 8.71 -15.76
CA LEU A 334 -2.98 8.88 -16.95
C LEU A 334 -2.31 8.30 -18.19
N ASP A 335 -1.01 8.52 -18.37
CA ASP A 335 -0.27 7.89 -19.47
C ASP A 335 -0.24 6.36 -19.31
N ALA A 336 0.09 5.85 -18.12
CA ALA A 336 0.15 4.41 -17.87
C ALA A 336 -1.22 3.73 -18.02
N SER A 337 -2.28 4.36 -17.52
CA SER A 337 -3.64 3.83 -17.41
C SER A 337 -4.42 3.98 -18.72
N PHE A 338 -4.47 5.19 -19.25
CA PHE A 338 -5.33 5.57 -20.38
C PHE A 338 -4.61 5.44 -21.73
N THR A 339 -3.32 5.80 -21.81
CA THR A 339 -2.55 5.72 -23.06
C THR A 339 -1.94 4.33 -23.27
N ALA A 340 -1.14 3.86 -22.31
CA ALA A 340 -0.34 2.65 -22.41
C ALA A 340 -1.07 1.39 -21.95
N LYS A 341 -2.17 1.56 -21.20
CA LYS A 341 -2.98 0.48 -20.62
C LYS A 341 -2.17 -0.56 -19.83
N LYS A 342 -1.18 -0.11 -19.06
CA LYS A 342 -0.28 -0.98 -18.28
C LYS A 342 -1.07 -1.75 -17.21
N ALA A 343 -0.84 -3.06 -17.13
CA ALA A 343 -1.46 -3.90 -16.10
C ALA A 343 -0.96 -3.59 -14.68
N SER A 344 0.25 -3.04 -14.53
CA SER A 344 0.81 -2.66 -13.22
C SER A 344 0.05 -1.54 -12.52
N VAL A 345 -0.79 -0.77 -13.24
CA VAL A 345 -1.56 0.34 -12.65
C VAL A 345 -2.45 -0.12 -11.51
N VAL A 346 -3.08 -1.29 -11.61
CA VAL A 346 -3.97 -1.79 -10.55
C VAL A 346 -3.23 -2.35 -9.33
N ASN A 347 -1.90 -2.45 -9.39
CA ASN A 347 -1.09 -2.86 -8.25
C ASN A 347 -0.62 -1.67 -7.42
N ALA A 348 -0.39 -0.52 -8.04
CA ALA A 348 0.08 0.67 -7.35
C ALA A 348 -1.03 1.33 -6.50
N PRO A 349 -0.73 1.84 -5.29
CA PRO A 349 -1.68 2.55 -4.44
C PRO A 349 -2.24 3.86 -5.01
N GLU A 350 -1.38 4.70 -5.58
CA GLU A 350 -1.73 6.07 -5.96
C GLU A 350 -2.90 6.16 -6.98
N PRO A 351 -2.99 5.27 -8.00
CA PRO A 351 -4.19 5.12 -8.81
C PRO A 351 -5.51 5.00 -8.03
N TYR A 352 -5.53 4.25 -6.92
CA TYR A 352 -6.72 4.12 -6.08
C TYR A 352 -7.01 5.40 -5.31
N VAL A 353 -5.99 6.16 -4.91
CA VAL A 353 -6.14 7.48 -4.27
C VAL A 353 -6.87 8.43 -5.22
N PHE A 354 -6.39 8.59 -6.46
CA PHE A 354 -7.03 9.47 -7.44
C PHE A 354 -8.42 8.98 -7.86
N PHE A 355 -8.61 7.66 -8.02
CA PHE A 355 -9.91 7.08 -8.29
C PHE A 355 -10.92 7.41 -7.17
N SER A 356 -10.52 7.21 -5.91
CA SER A 356 -11.37 7.47 -4.74
C SER A 356 -11.68 8.96 -4.59
N LEU A 357 -10.69 9.82 -4.82
CA LEU A 357 -10.85 11.28 -4.78
C LEU A 357 -11.79 11.79 -5.87
N ALA A 358 -11.63 11.31 -7.11
CA ALA A 358 -12.52 11.65 -8.22
C ALA A 358 -13.96 11.19 -7.96
N SER A 359 -14.13 9.98 -7.41
CA SER A 359 -15.43 9.44 -7.02
C SER A 359 -16.07 10.28 -5.90
N TYR A 360 -15.28 10.66 -4.89
CA TYR A 360 -15.76 11.49 -3.78
C TYR A 360 -16.25 12.87 -4.27
N LEU A 361 -15.48 13.54 -5.13
CA LEU A 361 -15.87 14.81 -5.73
C LEU A 361 -17.13 14.69 -6.58
N TYR A 362 -17.26 13.63 -7.38
CA TYR A 362 -18.45 13.39 -8.19
C TYR A 362 -19.71 13.20 -7.32
N GLN A 363 -19.61 12.42 -6.25
CA GLN A 363 -20.72 12.13 -5.34
C GLN A 363 -21.12 13.31 -4.45
N ASN A 364 -20.20 14.25 -4.20
CA ASN A 364 -20.40 15.33 -3.21
C ASN A 364 -20.33 16.73 -3.85
N ALA A 365 -21.00 16.92 -4.98
CA ALA A 365 -21.12 18.24 -5.60
C ALA A 365 -21.81 19.24 -4.63
N PRO A 366 -21.24 20.43 -4.40
CA PRO A 366 -21.88 21.44 -3.56
C PRO A 366 -23.24 21.85 -4.12
N SER A 367 -24.16 22.24 -3.23
CA SER A 367 -25.47 22.76 -3.62
C SER A 367 -25.34 23.90 -4.64
N GLY A 368 -26.00 23.75 -5.79
CA GLY A 368 -25.97 24.71 -6.89
C GLY A 368 -24.86 24.48 -7.92
N SER A 369 -23.99 23.49 -7.71
CA SER A 369 -23.02 23.02 -8.69
C SER A 369 -23.47 21.71 -9.33
N SER A 370 -23.05 21.47 -10.57
CA SER A 370 -23.19 20.15 -11.21
C SER A 370 -22.09 19.21 -10.72
N ALA A 371 -22.40 17.91 -10.64
CA ALA A 371 -21.38 16.88 -10.43
C ALA A 371 -20.38 16.87 -11.59
N VAL A 372 -19.10 16.67 -11.26
CA VAL A 372 -18.01 16.62 -12.24
C VAL A 372 -17.12 15.41 -12.04
N ALA A 373 -16.56 14.93 -13.14
CA ALA A 373 -15.52 13.90 -13.16
C ALA A 373 -14.32 14.38 -13.96
N PHE A 374 -13.11 13.95 -13.60
CA PHE A 374 -11.92 14.23 -14.40
C PHE A 374 -11.83 13.26 -15.57
N ILE A 375 -11.97 13.77 -16.80
CA ILE A 375 -11.97 12.98 -18.04
C ILE A 375 -10.85 13.48 -18.96
N PRO A 376 -9.72 12.77 -19.07
CA PRO A 376 -8.64 13.13 -19.98
C PRO A 376 -9.09 13.11 -21.46
N PRO A 377 -8.49 13.95 -22.33
CA PRO A 377 -7.59 15.06 -22.03
C PRO A 377 -8.36 16.37 -21.67
N ASN A 378 -9.68 16.29 -21.51
CA ASN A 378 -10.57 17.45 -21.41
C ASN A 378 -10.61 18.10 -20.01
N GLY A 379 -10.13 17.40 -18.99
CA GLY A 379 -10.12 17.86 -17.60
C GLY A 379 -11.43 17.56 -16.89
N TRP A 380 -11.85 18.40 -15.95
CA TRP A 380 -13.11 18.22 -15.22
C TRP A 380 -14.31 18.46 -16.15
N GLN A 381 -15.25 17.52 -16.22
CA GLN A 381 -16.41 17.58 -17.11
C GLN A 381 -17.69 17.33 -16.32
N THR A 382 -18.75 18.05 -16.66
CA THR A 382 -20.11 17.64 -16.29
C THR A 382 -20.48 16.41 -17.08
N LEU A 383 -20.98 15.38 -16.41
CA LEU A 383 -21.40 14.13 -17.05
C LEU A 383 -22.91 14.09 -17.26
#